data_AF-A0A2C5WVL1-F1
#
_entry.id   AF-A0A2C5WVL1-F1
#
_cell.length_a   1.000
_cell.length_b   1.000
_cell.length_c   1.000
_cell.angle_alpha   90.00
_cell.angle_beta   90.00
_cell.angle_gamma   90.00
#
_symmetry.space_group_name_H-M   'P 1'
#
loop_
_entity.id
_entity.type
_entity.pdbx_description
1 polymer ?
#
loop_
_entity_poly.entity_id
_entity_poly.type
_entity_poly.pdbx_seq_one_letter_code
_entity_poly.pdbx_strand_id
1 'polypeptide(L)'
;MRPSRRPHNGPTPTASTTTSSSSTITTPGAACFASSSLVTLASGNKLPLRHLRRGMRVQTPRGPRRVAALVMTTVHDHPVCDLHSVLVTAWHPVSREAQSWHFPRMVARGHGRYTGRMCSVLLEKDADPRAHAIWVSPAAHGSVRPANSVPQAPHSARMPGEVAPGVDAQQAEAGFWGVTLGHGVRKPSRYDVRAHPFFGNHAAVVCNLVSLGVGDGGVVLSGGLVKDRMTGLVTAFAPVTRRNDSTSTHRPDNRTVTMYVKTPNLRARYIRLVKRAAQRALRS
;
A
#
# COMPACT_ATOMS: atom_id res chain seq x y z
N MET A 1 44.12 -61.04 -31.36
CA MET A 1 43.51 -59.72 -31.08
C MET A 1 42.37 -59.92 -30.09
N ARG A 2 42.41 -59.20 -28.96
CA ARG A 2 41.42 -59.26 -27.85
C ARG A 2 40.29 -58.22 -28.09
N PRO A 3 39.04 -58.45 -27.63
CA PRO A 3 37.84 -57.77 -28.13
C PRO A 3 37.35 -56.64 -27.21
N SER A 4 36.36 -55.83 -27.64
CA SER A 4 35.46 -55.13 -26.70
C SER A 4 34.07 -54.81 -27.27
N ARG A 5 33.08 -54.90 -26.40
CA ARG A 5 31.62 -54.99 -26.58
C ARG A 5 30.93 -53.63 -26.64
N ARG A 6 29.76 -53.56 -27.29
CA ARG A 6 28.60 -52.73 -26.89
C ARG A 6 27.29 -53.41 -27.26
N PRO A 7 26.28 -53.38 -26.38
CA PRO A 7 24.90 -53.23 -26.80
C PRO A 7 24.29 -51.97 -26.18
N HIS A 8 23.58 -51.18 -26.99
CA HIS A 8 22.71 -50.09 -26.54
C HIS A 8 21.27 -50.53 -26.76
N ASN A 9 20.53 -50.75 -25.67
CA ASN A 9 19.08 -50.86 -25.66
C ASN A 9 18.51 -49.59 -25.00
N GLY A 10 17.56 -48.93 -25.67
CA GLY A 10 16.72 -47.93 -25.03
C GLY A 10 15.44 -47.71 -25.82
N PRO A 11 14.27 -47.95 -25.20
CA PRO A 11 13.07 -47.21 -25.54
C PRO A 11 12.46 -46.57 -24.29
N THR A 12 12.25 -45.25 -24.32
CA THR A 12 11.23 -44.58 -23.50
C THR A 12 10.95 -43.19 -24.06
N PRO A 13 9.73 -42.91 -24.52
CA PRO A 13 9.16 -41.57 -24.47
C PRO A 13 8.13 -41.52 -23.35
N THR A 14 8.56 -41.13 -22.14
CA THR A 14 7.63 -40.71 -21.09
C THR A 14 7.31 -39.24 -21.33
N ALA A 15 6.04 -38.97 -21.66
CA ALA A 15 5.51 -37.63 -21.81
C ALA A 15 5.62 -36.86 -20.49
N SER A 16 6.56 -35.93 -20.42
CA SER A 16 6.66 -34.95 -19.34
C SER A 16 5.52 -33.95 -19.49
N THR A 17 4.44 -34.18 -18.75
CA THR A 17 3.39 -33.17 -18.56
C THR A 17 3.99 -32.03 -17.74
N THR A 18 4.43 -30.97 -18.42
CA THR A 18 4.85 -29.73 -17.78
C THR A 18 3.60 -29.08 -17.18
N THR A 19 3.34 -29.36 -15.91
CA THR A 19 2.30 -28.70 -15.12
C THR A 19 2.52 -27.19 -15.15
N SER A 20 1.50 -26.49 -15.62
CA SER A 20 1.42 -25.06 -15.88
C SER A 20 1.95 -24.23 -14.71
N SER A 21 2.98 -23.43 -14.98
CA SER A 21 3.51 -22.44 -14.05
C SER A 21 2.50 -21.31 -13.79
N SER A 22 2.29 -20.98 -12.51
CA SER A 22 1.33 -19.98 -12.02
C SER A 22 1.39 -18.64 -12.78
N SER A 23 0.23 -18.15 -13.24
CA SER A 23 0.03 -16.94 -14.06
C SER A 23 0.08 -15.63 -13.26
N THR A 24 0.99 -15.48 -12.31
CA THR A 24 1.03 -14.35 -11.36
C THR A 24 2.37 -13.62 -11.34
N ILE A 25 2.36 -12.30 -11.24
CA ILE A 25 3.57 -11.46 -11.13
C ILE A 25 3.57 -10.75 -9.77
N THR A 26 4.70 -10.78 -9.06
CA THR A 26 4.89 -10.00 -7.83
C THR A 26 5.59 -8.68 -8.14
N THR A 27 5.07 -7.58 -7.61
CA THR A 27 5.65 -6.23 -7.77
C THR A 27 5.79 -5.54 -6.42
N PRO A 28 6.84 -4.73 -6.19
CA PRO A 28 7.11 -4.13 -4.87
C PRO A 28 6.08 -3.09 -4.43
N GLY A 29 5.17 -2.62 -5.29
CA GLY A 29 4.14 -1.68 -4.85
C GLY A 29 3.10 -1.31 -5.92
N ALA A 30 1.91 -1.02 -5.44
CA ALA A 30 0.89 -0.19 -6.06
C ALA A 30 0.00 0.36 -4.94
N ALA A 31 -0.42 1.61 -5.09
CA ALA A 31 -1.33 2.32 -4.20
C ALA A 31 -0.84 2.49 -2.74
N CYS A 32 0.33 3.09 -2.48
CA CYS A 32 0.81 3.39 -1.12
C CYS A 32 1.34 4.83 -0.93
N PHE A 33 1.54 5.20 0.34
CA PHE A 33 2.22 6.43 0.79
C PHE A 33 3.56 6.14 1.44
N ALA A 34 4.52 7.07 1.37
CA ALA A 34 5.72 6.99 2.20
C ALA A 34 5.34 7.01 3.68
N SER A 35 5.94 6.10 4.45
CA SER A 35 5.59 5.86 5.87
C SER A 35 5.92 7.03 6.82
N SER A 36 6.70 8.00 6.35
CA SER A 36 6.99 9.27 7.04
C SER A 36 5.89 10.31 6.91
N SER A 37 5.02 10.21 5.89
CA SER A 37 3.90 11.13 5.68
C SER A 37 2.99 11.14 6.89
N LEU A 38 2.42 12.31 7.20
CA LEU A 38 1.55 12.46 8.35
C LEU A 38 0.10 12.13 8.00
N VAL A 39 -0.61 11.59 8.98
CA VAL A 39 -2.07 11.39 8.94
C VAL A 39 -2.71 12.15 10.10
N THR A 40 -3.85 12.77 9.85
CA THR A 40 -4.62 13.49 10.87
C THR A 40 -5.55 12.54 11.63
N LEU A 41 -5.38 12.49 12.95
CA LEU A 41 -6.26 11.77 13.87
C LEU A 41 -7.58 12.49 14.06
N ALA A 42 -8.57 11.75 14.57
CA ALA A 42 -9.86 12.29 14.98
C ALA A 42 -9.74 13.48 15.95
N SER A 43 -8.69 13.50 16.78
CA SER A 43 -8.42 14.59 17.72
C SER A 43 -7.80 15.84 17.07
N GLY A 44 -7.48 15.81 15.77
CA GLY A 44 -6.71 16.85 15.08
C GLY A 44 -5.20 16.67 15.17
N ASN A 45 -4.70 15.84 16.10
CA ASN A 45 -3.28 15.52 16.20
C ASN A 45 -2.80 14.78 14.95
N LYS A 46 -1.54 15.03 14.56
CA LYS A 46 -0.92 14.34 13.42
C LYS A 46 0.11 13.33 13.89
N LEU A 47 0.23 12.21 13.18
CA LEU A 47 1.34 11.28 13.35
C LEU A 47 1.86 10.74 12.03
N PRO A 48 3.12 10.32 11.95
CA PRO A 48 3.63 9.59 10.79
C PRO A 48 2.87 8.28 10.56
N LEU A 49 2.48 7.97 9.33
CA LEU A 49 1.71 6.76 8.97
C LEU A 49 2.27 5.47 9.59
N ARG A 50 3.59 5.31 9.68
CA ARG A 50 4.25 4.15 10.33
C ARG A 50 3.84 3.93 11.80
N HIS A 51 3.34 4.96 12.48
CA HIS A 51 2.91 4.88 13.88
C HIS A 51 1.41 4.63 14.03
N LEU A 52 0.63 4.57 12.93
CA LEU A 52 -0.77 4.15 13.03
C LEU A 52 -0.86 2.72 13.55
N ARG A 53 -1.84 2.49 14.42
CA ARG A 53 -2.18 1.18 14.99
C ARG A 53 -3.68 0.98 14.95
N ARG A 54 -4.09 -0.29 14.91
CA ARG A 54 -5.48 -0.71 14.99
C ARG A 54 -6.18 -0.07 16.19
N GLY A 55 -7.39 0.41 15.96
CA GLY A 55 -8.23 1.04 16.97
C GLY A 55 -8.06 2.56 17.06
N MET A 56 -6.91 3.12 16.62
CA MET A 56 -6.75 4.57 16.48
C MET A 56 -7.79 5.11 15.49
N ARG A 57 -8.30 6.31 15.75
CA ARG A 57 -9.32 6.95 14.91
C ARG A 57 -8.71 8.04 14.06
N VAL A 58 -8.85 7.95 12.75
CA VAL A 58 -8.36 8.93 11.77
C VAL A 58 -9.52 9.75 11.22
N GLN A 59 -9.25 10.98 10.80
CA GLN A 59 -10.25 11.77 10.08
C GLN A 59 -10.51 11.17 8.71
N THR A 60 -11.79 11.19 8.32
CA THR A 60 -12.25 10.82 6.97
C THR A 60 -13.27 11.87 6.51
N PRO A 61 -13.56 11.96 5.21
CA PRO A 61 -14.58 12.87 4.67
C PRO A 61 -15.98 12.70 5.28
N ARG A 62 -16.27 11.52 5.86
CA ARG A 62 -17.57 11.20 6.48
C ARG A 62 -17.51 11.16 8.00
N GLY A 63 -16.46 11.71 8.59
CA GLY A 63 -16.19 11.71 10.03
C GLY A 63 -15.21 10.62 10.48
N PRO A 64 -14.84 10.53 11.77
CA PRO A 64 -13.72 9.69 12.18
C PRO A 64 -13.98 8.18 12.09
N ARG A 65 -13.02 7.41 11.55
CA ARG A 65 -13.06 5.93 11.45
C ARG A 65 -11.88 5.27 12.14
N ARG A 66 -12.08 4.08 12.70
CA ARG A 66 -11.02 3.28 13.30
C ARG A 66 -10.14 2.64 12.23
N VAL A 67 -8.83 2.65 12.46
CA VAL A 67 -7.88 1.83 11.72
C VAL A 67 -8.12 0.36 12.06
N ALA A 68 -8.30 -0.48 11.05
CA ALA A 68 -8.40 -1.93 11.21
C ALA A 68 -7.02 -2.60 11.04
N ALA A 69 -6.23 -2.13 10.06
CA ALA A 69 -4.86 -2.61 9.84
C ALA A 69 -3.99 -1.57 9.13
N LEU A 70 -2.66 -1.70 9.30
CA LEU A 70 -1.65 -0.95 8.55
C LEU A 70 -0.78 -1.95 7.79
N VAL A 71 -0.82 -1.92 6.46
CA VAL A 71 0.07 -2.71 5.61
C VAL A 71 1.36 -1.93 5.40
N MET A 72 2.50 -2.54 5.69
CA MET A 72 3.82 -1.98 5.43
C MET A 72 4.59 -2.84 4.43
N THR A 73 5.05 -2.19 3.37
CA THR A 73 5.85 -2.80 2.30
C THR A 73 7.19 -2.08 2.22
N THR A 74 8.29 -2.83 2.30
CA THR A 74 9.62 -2.27 2.05
C THR A 74 9.84 -2.18 0.54
N VAL A 75 10.33 -1.02 0.09
CA VAL A 75 10.59 -0.74 -1.32
C VAL A 75 12.00 -0.14 -1.48
N HIS A 76 12.63 -0.43 -2.61
CA HIS A 76 13.94 0.09 -2.98
C HIS A 76 13.85 0.72 -4.37
N ASP A 77 14.46 1.90 -4.53
CA ASP A 77 14.46 2.69 -5.77
C ASP A 77 13.08 2.79 -6.45
N HIS A 78 12.01 2.87 -5.64
CA HIS A 78 10.66 2.74 -6.13
C HIS A 78 10.18 4.06 -6.71
N PRO A 79 9.56 4.06 -7.92
CA PRO A 79 9.04 5.28 -8.51
C PRO A 79 7.92 5.88 -7.67
N VAL A 80 8.05 7.16 -7.35
CA VAL A 80 7.07 7.95 -6.60
C VAL A 80 6.73 9.25 -7.30
N CYS A 81 5.57 9.77 -6.99
CA CYS A 81 5.12 11.11 -7.31
C CYS A 81 5.29 12.00 -6.07
N ASP A 82 5.74 13.23 -6.28
CA ASP A 82 5.71 14.30 -5.29
C ASP A 82 4.42 15.09 -5.45
N LEU A 83 3.53 14.96 -4.47
CA LEU A 83 2.30 15.74 -4.38
C LEU A 83 2.38 16.63 -3.14
N HIS A 84 2.80 17.88 -3.36
CA HIS A 84 2.96 18.88 -2.29
C HIS A 84 3.84 18.39 -1.13
N SER A 85 4.99 17.76 -1.43
CA SER A 85 5.92 17.16 -0.46
C SER A 85 5.43 15.89 0.25
N VAL A 86 4.35 15.28 -0.24
CA VAL A 86 3.97 13.90 0.11
C VAL A 86 4.42 12.96 -1.01
N LEU A 87 5.24 11.98 -0.66
CA LEU A 87 5.65 10.93 -1.60
C LEU A 87 4.58 9.83 -1.65
N VAL A 88 4.04 9.61 -2.84
CA VAL A 88 2.94 8.68 -3.10
C VAL A 88 3.21 7.87 -4.37
N THR A 89 2.79 6.61 -4.43
CA THR A 89 2.91 5.82 -5.67
C THR A 89 2.03 6.40 -6.77
N ALA A 90 2.50 6.34 -8.02
CA ALA A 90 1.85 6.89 -9.21
C ALA A 90 0.37 6.56 -9.38
N TRP A 91 -0.08 5.39 -8.90
CA TRP A 91 -1.42 4.84 -9.10
C TRP A 91 -2.26 4.79 -7.81
N HIS A 92 -1.89 5.53 -6.77
CA HIS A 92 -2.72 5.65 -5.57
C HIS A 92 -3.79 6.72 -5.77
N PRO A 93 -5.10 6.43 -5.74
CA PRO A 93 -6.12 7.47 -5.91
C PRO A 93 -6.07 8.54 -4.82
N VAL A 94 -6.01 9.81 -5.24
CA VAL A 94 -5.97 10.99 -4.35
C VAL A 94 -7.02 12.03 -4.76
N SER A 95 -7.41 12.88 -3.82
CA SER A 95 -8.37 13.98 -4.04
C SER A 95 -8.08 15.15 -3.12
N ARG A 96 -8.27 16.40 -3.56
CA ARG A 96 -8.15 17.58 -2.67
C ARG A 96 -9.42 17.77 -1.84
N GLU A 97 -10.56 17.39 -2.41
CA GLU A 97 -11.88 17.67 -1.88
C GLU A 97 -12.64 16.41 -1.39
N ALA A 98 -12.18 15.20 -1.75
CA ALA A 98 -12.84 13.90 -1.56
C ALA A 98 -14.08 13.63 -2.44
N GLN A 99 -14.25 14.40 -3.51
CA GLN A 99 -15.26 14.16 -4.54
C GLN A 99 -14.63 13.68 -5.86
N SER A 100 -13.62 14.37 -6.37
CA SER A 100 -12.95 14.03 -7.65
C SER A 100 -11.62 13.32 -7.38
N TRP A 101 -11.44 12.14 -7.95
CA TRP A 101 -10.29 11.27 -7.67
C TRP A 101 -9.38 11.16 -8.87
N HIS A 102 -8.08 11.33 -8.64
CA HIS A 102 -7.06 11.31 -9.67
C HIS A 102 -5.89 10.41 -9.25
N PHE A 103 -5.16 9.90 -10.22
CA PHE A 103 -3.86 9.27 -9.97
C PHE A 103 -2.76 10.33 -9.91
N PRO A 104 -1.84 10.28 -8.94
CA PRO A 104 -0.70 11.18 -8.80
C PRO A 104 0.12 11.30 -10.08
N ARG A 105 0.23 10.24 -10.89
CA ARG A 105 0.92 10.31 -12.18
C ARG A 105 0.38 11.42 -13.10
N MET A 106 -0.89 11.78 -12.95
CA MET A 106 -1.56 12.77 -13.80
C MET A 106 -1.51 14.18 -13.22
N VAL A 107 -1.30 14.33 -11.91
CA VAL A 107 -1.49 15.60 -11.19
C VAL A 107 -0.28 16.06 -10.38
N ALA A 108 0.74 15.20 -10.23
CA ALA A 108 1.95 15.52 -9.48
C ALA A 108 2.83 16.51 -10.23
N ARG A 109 3.52 17.37 -9.47
CA ARG A 109 4.46 18.36 -10.01
C ARG A 109 5.86 17.78 -10.27
N GLY A 110 6.17 16.66 -9.62
CA GLY A 110 7.48 16.03 -9.71
C GLY A 110 7.39 14.52 -9.52
N HIS A 111 8.44 13.85 -9.99
CA HIS A 111 8.62 12.41 -9.85
C HIS A 111 9.99 12.14 -9.23
N GLY A 112 10.10 11.03 -8.51
CA GLY A 112 11.35 10.66 -7.85
C GLY A 112 11.47 9.17 -7.63
N ARG A 113 12.50 8.81 -6.86
CA ARG A 113 12.78 7.47 -6.39
C ARG A 113 12.75 7.44 -4.87
N TYR A 114 12.18 6.38 -4.31
CA TYR A 114 12.05 6.22 -2.86
C TYR A 114 12.55 4.85 -2.43
N THR A 115 13.42 4.86 -1.41
CA THR A 115 13.83 3.67 -0.68
C THR A 115 13.37 3.81 0.76
N GLY A 116 12.68 2.80 1.28
CA GLY A 116 12.14 2.82 2.63
C GLY A 116 10.87 2.01 2.75
N ARG A 117 9.98 2.43 3.65
CA ARG A 117 8.69 1.76 3.87
C ARG A 117 7.55 2.56 3.31
N MET A 118 6.67 1.87 2.62
CA MET A 118 5.40 2.38 2.13
C MET A 118 4.24 1.76 2.90
N CYS A 119 3.23 2.58 3.16
CA CYS A 119 2.07 2.23 3.97
C CYS A 119 0.78 2.26 3.14
N SER A 120 -0.07 1.27 3.37
CA SER A 120 -1.49 1.28 3.02
C SER A 120 -2.33 1.07 4.27
N VAL A 121 -3.42 1.81 4.40
CA VAL A 121 -4.29 1.75 5.58
C VAL A 121 -5.57 1.01 5.21
N LEU A 122 -6.04 0.13 6.09
CA LEU A 122 -7.39 -0.43 6.05
C LEU A 122 -8.18 0.14 7.22
N LEU A 123 -9.34 0.72 6.95
CA LEU A 123 -10.25 1.22 7.97
C LEU A 123 -11.29 0.14 8.34
N GLU A 124 -12.01 0.39 9.44
CA GLU A 124 -13.21 -0.37 9.76
C GLU A 124 -14.21 -0.33 8.59
N LYS A 125 -15.02 -1.38 8.45
CA LYS A 125 -15.94 -1.49 7.33
C LYS A 125 -17.01 -0.41 7.43
N ASP A 126 -17.20 0.30 6.34
CA ASP A 126 -18.28 1.29 6.16
C ASP A 126 -18.89 1.06 4.77
N ALA A 127 -20.21 1.27 4.64
CA ALA A 127 -20.93 1.12 3.39
C ALA A 127 -20.73 2.33 2.46
N ASP A 128 -20.42 3.51 2.99
CA ASP A 128 -20.14 4.71 2.22
C ASP A 128 -18.66 4.73 1.76
N PRO A 129 -18.38 4.65 0.44
CA PRO A 129 -17.00 4.73 -0.07
C PRO A 129 -16.25 6.00 0.32
N ARG A 130 -16.96 7.10 0.62
CA ARG A 130 -16.34 8.35 1.07
C ARG A 130 -15.81 8.26 2.50
N ALA A 131 -16.22 7.28 3.29
CA ALA A 131 -15.65 7.02 4.61
C ALA A 131 -14.27 6.32 4.54
N HIS A 132 -13.85 5.88 3.35
CA HIS A 132 -12.61 5.13 3.14
C HIS A 132 -11.49 5.99 2.54
N ALA A 133 -11.27 7.17 3.12
CA ALA A 133 -10.14 8.02 2.79
C ALA A 133 -9.57 8.69 4.04
N ILE A 134 -8.26 8.95 4.02
CA ILE A 134 -7.54 9.62 5.11
C ILE A 134 -6.88 10.90 4.61
N TRP A 135 -6.82 11.91 5.45
CA TRP A 135 -6.07 13.12 5.13
C TRP A 135 -4.59 12.87 5.34
N VAL A 136 -3.80 13.07 4.29
CA VAL A 136 -2.35 12.89 4.28
C VAL A 136 -1.68 14.23 4.04
N SER A 137 -0.73 14.59 4.90
CA SER A 137 0.06 15.80 4.78
C SER A 137 1.57 15.47 4.82
N PRO A 138 2.44 16.38 4.35
CA PRO A 138 3.88 16.22 4.46
C PRO A 138 4.30 16.04 5.92
N ALA A 139 5.43 15.37 6.12
CA ALA A 139 6.18 15.52 7.37
C ALA A 139 6.65 16.98 7.46
N ALA A 140 6.56 17.59 8.64
CA ALA A 140 7.10 18.93 8.87
C ALA A 140 8.56 18.98 8.37
N HIS A 141 8.93 20.09 7.70
CA HIS A 141 10.23 20.28 7.04
C HIS A 141 11.39 19.80 7.93
N GLY A 142 11.89 18.61 7.61
CA GLY A 142 12.88 17.90 8.39
C GLY A 142 13.26 16.59 7.70
N SER A 143 14.12 16.71 6.68
CA SER A 143 14.93 15.62 6.12
C SER A 143 14.22 14.52 5.33
N VAL A 144 13.70 14.84 4.13
CA VAL A 144 13.90 14.01 2.92
C VAL A 144 13.87 14.95 1.71
N ARG A 145 15.03 15.42 1.24
CA ARG A 145 15.15 15.87 -0.16
C ARG A 145 15.28 14.60 -1.03
N PRO A 146 14.54 14.45 -2.13
CA PRO A 146 14.89 13.44 -3.12
C PRO A 146 16.32 13.72 -3.60
N ALA A 147 17.16 12.69 -3.66
CA ALA A 147 18.59 12.83 -3.96
C ALA A 147 18.91 13.54 -5.30
N ASN A 148 17.92 13.70 -6.19
CA ASN A 148 18.08 14.30 -7.51
C ASN A 148 17.08 15.43 -7.83
N SER A 149 16.69 16.27 -6.87
CA SER A 149 16.06 17.54 -7.23
C SER A 149 17.13 18.53 -7.70
N VAL A 150 17.30 18.67 -9.02
CA VAL A 150 18.06 19.78 -9.62
C VAL A 150 17.45 21.09 -9.08
N PRO A 151 18.24 22.03 -8.51
CA PRO A 151 17.74 23.34 -8.16
C PRO A 151 17.31 24.06 -9.44
N GLN A 152 16.01 24.30 -9.60
CA GLN A 152 15.54 25.21 -10.63
C GLN A 152 15.90 26.62 -10.17
N ALA A 153 16.66 27.34 -11.01
CA ALA A 153 17.11 28.70 -10.72
C ALA A 153 15.91 29.62 -10.41
N PRO A 154 16.06 30.60 -9.51
CA PRO A 154 15.00 31.56 -9.25
C PRO A 154 14.75 32.38 -10.53
N HIS A 155 13.53 32.27 -11.05
CA HIS A 155 13.05 33.15 -12.10
C HIS A 155 12.96 34.57 -11.55
N SER A 156 13.78 35.44 -12.13
CA SER A 156 13.71 36.90 -12.27
C SER A 156 12.99 37.70 -11.17
N ALA A 157 13.77 38.58 -10.54
CA ALA A 157 13.36 39.61 -9.59
C ALA A 157 12.03 40.30 -9.95
N ARG A 158 11.11 40.37 -8.97
CA ARG A 158 10.01 41.32 -8.96
C ARG A 158 10.30 42.37 -7.89
N MET A 159 10.25 43.64 -8.31
CA MET A 159 10.60 44.83 -7.55
C MET A 159 9.74 45.00 -6.28
N PRO A 160 10.27 45.60 -5.20
CA PRO A 160 9.53 45.89 -3.98
C PRO A 160 8.67 47.16 -4.12
N GLY A 161 7.38 47.05 -3.85
CA GLY A 161 6.49 48.21 -3.77
C GLY A 161 5.03 47.92 -4.05
N GLU A 162 4.38 47.05 -3.27
CA GLU A 162 2.93 47.08 -3.12
C GLU A 162 2.53 46.36 -1.82
N VAL A 163 2.06 47.13 -0.84
CA VAL A 163 1.43 46.59 0.37
C VAL A 163 -0.04 46.37 0.03
N ALA A 164 -0.45 45.11 -0.03
CA ALA A 164 -1.86 44.71 -0.22
C ALA A 164 -2.27 43.68 0.85
N PRO A 165 -3.56 43.64 1.21
CA PRO A 165 -4.03 43.57 2.59
C PRO A 165 -4.18 42.13 3.13
N GLY A 166 -4.17 42.02 4.46
CA GLY A 166 -4.85 40.98 5.23
C GLY A 166 -4.84 39.57 4.63
N VAL A 167 -3.71 38.87 4.72
CA VAL A 167 -3.69 37.42 4.47
C VAL A 167 -4.43 36.72 5.60
N ASP A 168 -5.67 36.34 5.31
CA ASP A 168 -6.53 35.50 6.13
C ASP A 168 -5.76 34.31 6.73
N ALA A 169 -6.06 34.04 7.99
CA ALA A 169 -5.48 33.01 8.85
C ALA A 169 -5.82 31.57 8.44
N GLN A 170 -5.71 31.23 7.15
CA GLN A 170 -5.88 29.90 6.61
C GLN A 170 -4.77 29.64 5.58
N GLN A 171 -3.55 29.40 6.06
CA GLN A 171 -2.61 28.61 5.27
C GLN A 171 -3.30 27.28 4.97
N ALA A 172 -3.87 27.16 3.78
CA ALA A 172 -4.58 25.97 3.33
C ALA A 172 -3.65 24.78 3.54
N GLU A 173 -4.03 23.91 4.48
CA GLU A 173 -3.16 22.86 4.97
C GLU A 173 -2.63 22.03 3.78
N ALA A 174 -1.31 21.97 3.62
CA ALA A 174 -0.70 21.23 2.52
C ALA A 174 -1.02 19.73 2.71
N GLY A 175 -1.87 19.19 1.84
CA GLY A 175 -2.35 17.82 1.96
C GLY A 175 -3.44 17.47 0.96
N PHE A 176 -3.88 16.22 1.04
CA PHE A 176 -4.95 15.67 0.22
C PHE A 176 -5.55 14.42 0.88
N TRP A 177 -6.73 14.03 0.42
CA TRP A 177 -7.36 12.77 0.75
C TRP A 177 -6.71 11.64 -0.05
N GLY A 178 -6.24 10.61 0.66
CA GLY A 178 -5.77 9.35 0.11
C GLY A 178 -6.77 8.22 0.32
N VAL A 179 -7.07 7.44 -0.71
CA VAL A 179 -7.98 6.28 -0.57
C VAL A 179 -7.35 5.19 0.29
N THR A 180 -8.17 4.59 1.14
CA THR A 180 -7.78 3.44 1.95
C THR A 180 -8.21 2.12 1.30
N LEU A 181 -7.61 1.03 1.74
CA LEU A 181 -7.98 -0.31 1.31
C LEU A 181 -9.42 -0.62 1.76
N GLY A 182 -10.11 -1.46 0.99
CA GLY A 182 -11.47 -1.91 1.29
C GLY A 182 -12.55 -0.86 1.02
N HIS A 183 -12.28 0.13 0.17
CA HIS A 183 -13.12 1.33 -0.03
C HIS A 183 -14.48 1.10 -0.73
N GLY A 184 -14.85 -0.13 -1.08
CA GLY A 184 -16.16 -0.47 -1.63
C GLY A 184 -16.35 -0.22 -3.13
N VAL A 185 -15.50 0.59 -3.78
CA VAL A 185 -15.60 0.87 -5.22
C VAL A 185 -14.89 -0.23 -6.02
N ARG A 186 -15.65 -1.21 -6.51
CA ARG A 186 -15.10 -2.43 -7.16
C ARG A 186 -15.19 -2.43 -8.68
N LYS A 187 -16.17 -1.72 -9.24
CA LYS A 187 -16.45 -1.70 -10.68
C LYS A 187 -15.95 -0.40 -11.29
N PRO A 188 -15.27 -0.45 -12.44
CA PRO A 188 -14.79 0.75 -13.11
C PRO A 188 -15.96 1.67 -13.48
N SER A 189 -15.70 2.96 -13.37
CA SER A 189 -16.52 4.05 -13.88
C SER A 189 -15.59 5.01 -14.60
N ARG A 190 -16.08 5.67 -15.66
CA ARG A 190 -15.31 6.68 -16.39
C ARG A 190 -14.88 7.86 -15.53
N TYR A 191 -15.48 8.03 -14.35
CA TYR A 191 -15.23 9.16 -13.45
C TYR A 191 -14.61 8.77 -12.11
N ASP A 192 -14.43 7.47 -11.83
CA ASP A 192 -13.94 7.03 -10.51
C ASP A 192 -12.74 6.08 -10.65
N VAL A 193 -11.55 6.69 -10.57
CA VAL A 193 -10.26 5.98 -10.66
C VAL A 193 -9.99 5.06 -9.46
N ARG A 194 -10.82 5.13 -8.41
CA ARG A 194 -10.67 4.26 -7.24
C ARG A 194 -11.03 2.81 -7.55
N ALA A 195 -11.86 2.60 -8.58
CA ALA A 195 -12.41 1.30 -8.89
C ALA A 195 -11.34 0.21 -9.01
N HIS A 196 -11.40 -0.77 -8.12
CA HIS A 196 -10.46 -1.87 -8.12
C HIS A 196 -11.07 -3.15 -7.53
N PRO A 197 -11.02 -4.32 -8.22
CA PRO A 197 -11.67 -5.54 -7.75
C PRO A 197 -11.17 -6.05 -6.39
N PHE A 198 -9.85 -5.99 -6.16
CA PHE A 198 -9.22 -6.36 -4.89
C PHE A 198 -9.24 -5.21 -3.87
N PHE A 199 -8.56 -4.08 -4.14
CA PHE A 199 -8.46 -2.96 -3.19
C PHE A 199 -9.81 -2.35 -2.81
N GLY A 200 -10.84 -2.39 -3.66
CA GLY A 200 -12.19 -1.96 -3.32
C GLY A 200 -13.00 -3.01 -2.55
N ASN A 201 -12.51 -4.23 -2.38
CA ASN A 201 -13.23 -5.31 -1.71
C ASN A 201 -12.68 -5.53 -0.29
N HIS A 202 -13.38 -4.94 0.69
CA HIS A 202 -13.01 -5.00 2.11
C HIS A 202 -12.79 -6.44 2.60
N ALA A 203 -13.71 -7.36 2.29
CA ALA A 203 -13.62 -8.75 2.72
C ALA A 203 -12.41 -9.47 2.11
N ALA A 204 -12.14 -9.25 0.81
CA ALA A 204 -10.99 -9.85 0.14
C ALA A 204 -9.66 -9.35 0.73
N VAL A 205 -9.55 -8.04 0.98
CA VAL A 205 -8.38 -7.44 1.64
C VAL A 205 -8.19 -8.04 3.02
N VAL A 206 -9.24 -8.05 3.87
CA VAL A 206 -9.17 -8.61 5.23
C VAL A 206 -8.70 -10.07 5.21
N CYS A 207 -9.29 -10.91 4.35
CA CYS A 207 -8.89 -12.30 4.22
C CYS A 207 -7.42 -12.46 3.83
N ASN A 208 -6.94 -11.66 2.87
CA ASN A 208 -5.55 -11.70 2.44
C ASN A 208 -4.61 -11.21 3.55
N LEU A 209 -4.91 -10.09 4.22
CA LEU A 209 -4.09 -9.58 5.33
C LEU A 209 -3.95 -10.59 6.47
N VAL A 210 -5.03 -11.31 6.81
CA VAL A 210 -4.96 -12.36 7.83
C VAL A 210 -4.12 -13.54 7.38
N SER A 211 -4.14 -13.87 6.09
CA SER A 211 -3.27 -14.93 5.55
C SER A 211 -1.78 -14.59 5.60
N LEU A 212 -1.42 -13.30 5.58
CA LEU A 212 -0.04 -12.83 5.72
C LEU A 212 0.45 -12.81 7.18
N GLY A 213 -0.48 -12.80 8.13
CA GLY A 213 -0.19 -12.62 9.54
C GLY A 213 -0.34 -11.16 9.96
N VAL A 214 -1.15 -10.93 11.00
CA VAL A 214 -1.37 -9.60 11.58
C VAL A 214 -0.56 -9.53 12.87
N GLY A 215 0.47 -8.68 12.86
CA GLY A 215 1.31 -8.42 14.02
C GLY A 215 0.67 -7.45 15.02
N ASP A 216 1.48 -7.06 16.00
CA ASP A 216 1.05 -6.22 17.11
C ASP A 216 0.47 -4.88 16.64
N GLY A 217 -0.63 -4.49 17.29
CA GLY A 217 -1.35 -3.27 16.94
C GLY A 217 -1.86 -3.24 15.48
N GLY A 218 -2.07 -4.39 14.84
CA GLY A 218 -2.69 -4.48 13.51
C GLY A 218 -1.76 -4.18 12.34
N VAL A 219 -0.45 -4.26 12.55
CA VAL A 219 0.55 -4.10 11.49
C VAL A 219 0.67 -5.38 10.67
N VAL A 220 0.65 -5.28 9.34
CA VAL A 220 0.85 -6.40 8.41
C VAL A 220 2.04 -6.10 7.53
N LEU A 221 3.06 -6.97 7.54
CA LEU A 221 4.19 -6.84 6.64
C LEU A 221 3.88 -7.50 5.30
N SER A 222 4.20 -6.81 4.21
CA SER A 222 3.99 -7.30 2.84
C SER A 222 5.31 -7.30 2.06
N GLY A 223 5.51 -8.34 1.26
CA GLY A 223 6.58 -8.44 0.28
C GLY A 223 6.26 -7.76 -1.06
N GLY A 224 5.10 -7.10 -1.17
CA GLY A 224 4.63 -6.44 -2.38
C GLY A 224 3.21 -6.83 -2.76
N LEU A 225 2.91 -6.82 -4.06
CA LEU A 225 1.61 -7.11 -4.62
C LEU A 225 1.69 -8.24 -5.61
N VAL A 226 0.73 -9.15 -5.52
CA VAL A 226 0.47 -10.18 -6.53
C VAL A 226 -0.50 -9.61 -7.54
N LYS A 227 -0.14 -9.68 -8.81
CA LYS A 227 -0.96 -9.29 -9.94
C LYS A 227 -1.31 -10.50 -10.79
N ASP A 228 -2.55 -10.51 -11.27
CA ASP A 228 -2.94 -11.42 -12.33
C ASP A 228 -2.20 -11.05 -13.62
N ARG A 229 -1.55 -12.02 -14.27
CA ARG A 229 -0.69 -11.76 -15.44
C ARG A 229 -1.49 -11.34 -16.67
N MET A 230 -2.73 -11.80 -16.82
CA MET A 230 -3.55 -11.51 -17.98
C MET A 230 -4.15 -10.11 -17.93
N THR A 231 -4.68 -9.73 -16.77
CA THR A 231 -5.37 -8.45 -16.56
C THR A 231 -4.46 -7.35 -16.01
N GLY A 232 -3.30 -7.72 -15.44
CA GLY A 232 -2.40 -6.80 -14.74
C GLY A 232 -2.95 -6.27 -13.40
N LEU A 233 -4.16 -6.67 -13.01
CA LEU A 233 -4.83 -6.20 -11.81
C LEU A 233 -4.26 -6.88 -10.56
N VAL A 234 -4.22 -6.13 -9.47
CA VAL A 234 -3.78 -6.66 -8.17
C VAL A 234 -4.84 -7.63 -7.65
N THR A 235 -4.41 -8.77 -7.16
CA THR A 235 -5.28 -9.82 -6.61
C THR A 235 -5.00 -10.10 -5.14
N ALA A 236 -3.80 -9.76 -4.64
CA ALA A 236 -3.40 -9.95 -3.26
C ALA A 236 -2.16 -9.11 -2.90
N PHE A 237 -1.88 -8.97 -1.61
CA PHE A 237 -0.55 -8.67 -1.10
C PHE A 237 0.27 -9.97 -0.99
N ALA A 238 1.57 -9.87 -1.26
CA ALA A 238 2.50 -11.00 -1.19
C ALA A 238 3.11 -11.15 0.21
N PRO A 239 3.41 -12.38 0.68
CA PRO A 239 4.15 -12.57 1.92
C PRO A 239 5.58 -12.05 1.81
N VAL A 240 6.16 -11.62 2.93
CA VAL A 240 7.58 -11.30 3.01
C VAL A 240 8.40 -12.59 2.83
N THR A 241 9.37 -12.58 1.93
CA THR A 241 10.32 -13.69 1.74
C THR A 241 11.72 -13.24 2.16
N ARG A 242 12.61 -14.17 2.55
CA ARG A 242 13.95 -13.85 3.06
C ARG A 242 14.81 -12.99 2.10
N ARG A 243 14.55 -13.03 0.79
CA ARG A 243 15.24 -12.16 -0.21
C ARG A 243 14.91 -10.68 -0.06
N ASN A 244 13.75 -10.34 0.50
CA ASN A 244 13.34 -8.94 0.73
C ASN A 244 13.87 -8.36 2.05
N ASP A 245 14.57 -9.17 2.86
CA ASP A 245 15.08 -8.81 4.19
C ASP A 245 16.62 -8.64 4.19
N SER A 246 17.31 -9.24 3.21
CA SER A 246 18.78 -9.34 3.18
C SER A 246 19.55 -8.09 2.72
N THR A 247 18.87 -6.99 2.37
CA THR A 247 19.53 -5.72 1.97
C THR A 247 19.20 -4.55 2.92
N SER A 248 18.51 -4.82 4.03
CA SER A 248 18.33 -3.85 5.11
C SER A 248 19.60 -3.77 5.95
N THR A 249 20.43 -2.73 5.77
CA THR A 249 21.50 -2.38 6.72
C THR A 249 20.96 -1.93 8.09
N HIS A 250 19.64 -1.88 8.27
CA HIS A 250 19.04 -1.77 9.58
C HIS A 250 18.79 -3.17 10.15
N ARG A 251 19.66 -3.59 11.08
CA ARG A 251 19.51 -4.79 11.90
C ARG A 251 18.14 -4.75 12.58
N PRO A 252 17.21 -5.69 12.32
CA PRO A 252 15.99 -5.78 13.10
C PRO A 252 16.34 -6.31 14.49
N ASP A 253 15.70 -5.75 15.53
CA ASP A 253 15.80 -6.25 16.90
C ASP A 253 15.35 -7.72 16.92
N ASN A 254 16.17 -8.58 17.53
CA ASN A 254 16.11 -10.04 17.49
C ASN A 254 14.80 -10.63 18.07
N ARG A 255 13.97 -9.78 18.69
CA ARG A 255 12.62 -10.13 19.18
C ARG A 255 11.58 -10.27 18.05
N THR A 256 11.76 -9.59 16.92
CA THR A 256 10.72 -9.50 15.87
C THR A 256 10.64 -10.76 14.99
N VAL A 257 11.76 -11.46 14.81
CA VAL A 257 11.86 -12.65 13.93
C VAL A 257 11.32 -13.92 14.61
N THR A 258 11.43 -14.02 15.94
CA THR A 258 11.05 -15.21 16.70
C THR A 258 9.52 -15.37 16.84
N MET A 259 8.74 -14.29 16.70
CA MET A 259 7.27 -14.33 16.79
C MET A 259 6.60 -15.00 15.58
N TYR A 260 7.26 -15.02 14.41
CA TYR A 260 6.67 -15.46 13.13
C TYR A 260 6.58 -16.98 12.93
N VAL A 261 7.14 -17.80 13.83
CA VAL A 261 7.22 -19.26 13.63
C VAL A 261 6.24 -20.04 14.54
N LYS A 262 5.56 -19.40 15.51
CA LYS A 262 4.98 -20.14 16.65
C LYS A 262 3.45 -20.14 16.82
N THR A 263 2.63 -19.73 15.85
CA THR A 263 1.15 -19.82 16.02
C THR A 263 0.37 -20.47 14.85
N PRO A 264 0.51 -21.79 14.63
CA PRO A 264 -0.30 -22.52 13.65
C PRO A 264 -1.82 -22.54 13.97
N ASN A 265 -2.26 -22.13 15.16
CA ASN A 265 -3.65 -22.29 15.61
C ASN A 265 -4.58 -21.07 15.38
N LEU A 266 -4.05 -19.89 15.05
CA LEU A 266 -4.86 -18.68 14.81
C LEU A 266 -5.57 -18.72 13.45
N ARG A 267 -4.89 -19.24 12.41
CA ARG A 267 -5.42 -19.36 11.05
C ARG A 267 -6.69 -20.22 11.00
N ALA A 268 -6.69 -21.37 11.66
CA ALA A 268 -7.84 -22.28 11.68
C ALA A 268 -9.04 -21.77 12.52
N ARG A 269 -8.78 -21.04 13.61
CA ARG A 269 -9.85 -20.39 14.41
C ARG A 269 -10.45 -19.20 13.66
N TYR A 270 -9.63 -18.40 12.99
CA TYR A 270 -10.09 -17.25 12.21
C TYR A 270 -10.85 -17.64 10.95
N ILE A 271 -10.38 -18.62 10.17
CA ILE A 271 -11.12 -19.14 9.00
C ILE A 271 -12.52 -19.62 9.41
N ARG A 272 -12.63 -20.28 10.57
CA ARG A 272 -13.94 -20.68 11.11
C ARG A 272 -14.81 -19.48 11.48
N LEU A 273 -14.23 -18.44 12.07
CA LEU A 273 -14.95 -17.21 12.43
C LEU A 273 -15.47 -16.46 11.19
N VAL A 274 -14.62 -16.30 10.16
CA VAL A 274 -14.99 -15.63 8.90
C VAL A 274 -16.02 -16.44 8.12
N LYS A 275 -15.87 -17.76 8.04
CA LYS A 275 -16.90 -18.62 7.42
C LYS A 275 -18.25 -18.48 8.13
N ARG A 276 -18.26 -18.45 9.47
CA ARG A 276 -19.49 -18.23 10.26
C ARG A 276 -20.09 -16.84 10.03
N ALA A 277 -19.27 -15.80 9.95
CA ALA A 277 -19.73 -14.44 9.68
C ALA A 277 -20.30 -14.31 8.25
N ALA A 278 -19.65 -14.89 7.24
CA ALA A 278 -20.12 -14.93 5.86
C ALA A 278 -21.43 -15.72 5.71
N GLN A 279 -21.57 -16.85 6.41
CA GLN A 279 -22.82 -17.63 6.44
C GLN A 279 -23.97 -16.91 7.12
N ARG A 280 -23.70 -16.10 8.16
CA ARG A 280 -24.73 -15.25 8.79
C ARG A 280 -25.19 -14.13 7.88
N ALA A 281 -24.27 -13.50 7.16
CA ALA A 281 -24.58 -12.43 6.20
C ALA A 281 -25.33 -12.91 4.93
N LEU A 282 -25.33 -14.22 4.66
CA LEU A 282 -26.11 -14.84 3.57
C LEU A 282 -27.53 -15.25 4.01
N ARG A 283 -27.84 -15.17 5.31
CA ARG A 283 -29.13 -15.55 5.91
C ARG A 283 -29.93 -14.35 6.42
N SER A 284 -29.42 -13.14 6.23
CA SER A 284 -30.03 -11.85 6.56
C SER A 284 -30.26 -11.06 5.28
#